data_AF-A0A1M4WFX4-F1
#
_entry.id   AF-A0A1M4WFX4-F1
#
_cell.length_a   1.000
_cell.length_b   1.000
_cell.length_c   1.000
_cell.angle_alpha   90.00
_cell.angle_beta   90.00
_cell.angle_gamma   90.00
#
_symmetry.space_group_name_H-M   'P 1'
#
loop_
_entity.id
_entity.type
_entity.pdbx_description
1 polymer ?
#
loop_
_entity_poly.entity_id
_entity_poly.type
_entity_poly.pdbx_seq_one_letter_code
_entity_poly.pdbx_strand_id
1 'polypeptide(L)'
;MARLFSIDIPFENKHYTALVSVKEHGPDLYCTVRYIEKDLRHILSGDQLVISLKDGLKQPCHLPSELAHNLFQCTAQVLNQHLEHRA
;
A
#
# COMPACT_ATOMS: atom_id res chain seq x y z
N MET A 1 6.05 0.13 17.78
CA MET A 1 7.35 0.10 17.05
C MET A 1 7.07 0.31 15.55
N ALA A 2 7.73 1.25 14.86
CA ALA A 2 7.45 1.48 13.43
C ALA A 2 8.36 0.64 12.54
N ARG A 3 7.82 -0.34 11.81
CA ARG A 3 8.58 -1.11 10.80
C ARG A 3 8.52 -0.37 9.48
N LEU A 4 9.69 -0.11 8.88
CA LEU A 4 9.83 0.56 7.60
C LEU A 4 10.49 -0.40 6.60
N PHE A 5 9.89 -0.54 5.42
CA PHE A 5 10.46 -1.32 4.32
C PHE A 5 9.97 -0.79 2.98
N SER A 6 10.70 -1.09 1.91
CA SER A 6 10.31 -0.77 0.54
C SER A 6 9.74 -2.01 -0.14
N ILE A 7 8.72 -1.82 -0.97
CA ILE A 7 8.19 -2.85 -1.85
C ILE A 7 8.22 -2.37 -3.30
N ASP A 8 8.37 -3.33 -4.22
CA ASP A 8 8.32 -3.12 -5.66
C ASP A 8 6.98 -3.62 -6.20
N ILE A 9 6.23 -2.74 -6.86
CA ILE A 9 4.84 -2.98 -7.25
C ILE A 9 4.76 -2.98 -8.78
N PRO A 10 4.53 -4.14 -9.43
CA PRO A 10 4.33 -4.20 -10.87
C PRO A 10 2.93 -3.70 -11.23
N PHE A 11 2.83 -2.67 -12.07
CA PHE A 11 1.58 -2.06 -12.51
C PHE A 11 1.71 -1.45 -13.92
N GLU A 12 0.78 -1.76 -14.85
CA GLU A 12 0.72 -1.19 -16.20
C GLU A 12 2.09 -1.18 -16.94
N ASN A 13 2.77 -2.33 -16.96
CA ASN A 13 4.11 -2.53 -17.57
C ASN A 13 5.24 -1.70 -16.96
N LYS A 14 5.03 -1.14 -15.76
CA LYS A 14 6.05 -0.44 -14.99
C LYS A 14 6.17 -1.03 -13.59
N HIS A 15 7.29 -0.71 -12.95
CA HIS A 15 7.56 -1.05 -11.57
C HIS A 15 7.56 0.24 -10.75
N TYR A 16 6.78 0.26 -9.67
CA TYR A 16 6.67 1.40 -8.77
C TYR A 16 7.22 1.02 -7.40
N THR A 17 8.05 1.88 -6.84
CA THR A 17 8.62 1.70 -5.52
C THR A 17 7.75 2.40 -4.48
N ALA A 18 7.23 1.62 -3.53
CA ALA A 18 6.51 2.18 -2.40
C ALA A 18 7.25 1.97 -1.07
N LEU A 19 7.28 3.03 -0.27
CA LEU A 19 7.74 3.00 1.11
C LEU A 19 6.59 2.66 2.02
N VAL A 20 6.76 1.58 2.76
CA VAL A 20 5.75 1.03 3.67
C VAL A 20 6.18 1.33 5.10
N SER A 21 5.27 1.91 5.88
CA SER A 21 5.42 2.10 7.32
C SER A 21 4.27 1.41 8.04
N VAL A 22 4.60 0.42 8.88
CA VAL A 22 3.62 -0.23 9.76
C VAL A 22 3.72 0.44 11.13
N LYS A 23 2.62 1.03 11.59
CA LYS A 23 2.50 1.71 12.88
C LYS A 23 1.36 1.11 13.68
N GLU A 24 1.58 0.97 14.97
CA GLU A 24 0.53 0.63 15.93
C GLU A 24 -0.23 1.89 16.31
N HIS A 25 -1.57 1.83 16.26
CA HIS A 25 -2.43 2.90 16.73
C HIS A 25 -3.57 2.28 17.55
N GLY A 26 -3.40 2.26 18.87
CA GLY A 26 -4.29 1.53 19.78
C GLY A 26 -4.12 0.01 19.61
N PRO A 27 -5.21 -0.77 19.56
CA PRO A 27 -5.14 -2.23 19.32
C PRO A 27 -4.88 -2.60 17.85
N ASP A 28 -4.90 -1.61 16.94
CA ASP A 28 -4.88 -1.84 15.51
C ASP A 28 -3.51 -1.48 14.89
N LEU A 29 -3.10 -2.27 13.89
CA LEU A 29 -1.92 -2.01 13.08
C LEU A 29 -2.32 -1.31 11.78
N TYR A 30 -1.69 -0.19 11.49
CA TYR A 30 -1.89 0.59 10.27
C TYR A 30 -0.68 0.49 9.38
N CYS A 31 -0.90 0.13 8.12
CA CYS A 31 0.09 0.12 7.07
C CYS A 31 -0.09 1.37 6.21
N THR A 32 0.91 2.24 6.21
CA THR A 32 0.97 3.42 5.33
C THR A 32 1.90 3.09 4.17
N VAL A 33 1.38 3.12 2.94
CA VAL A 33 2.11 2.88 1.71
C VAL A 33 2.25 4.20 0.96
N ARG A 34 3.47 4.69 0.81
CA ARG A 34 3.78 5.95 0.11
C ARG A 34 4.59 5.67 -1.14
N TYR A 35 4.07 6.03 -2.31
CA TYR A 35 4.79 5.86 -3.56
C TYR A 35 5.86 6.95 -3.71
N ILE A 36 7.02 6.60 -4.27
CA ILE A 36 8.12 7.54 -4.48
C ILE A 36 7.90 8.30 -5.80
N GLU A 37 7.32 7.62 -6.78
CA GLU A 37 7.12 8.13 -8.12
C GLU A 37 5.93 9.11 -8.16
N LYS A 38 6.16 10.28 -8.75
CA LYS A 38 5.20 11.39 -8.75
C LYS A 38 4.08 11.23 -9.78
N ASP A 39 4.26 10.34 -10.74
CA ASP A 39 3.26 10.01 -11.75
C ASP A 39 2.05 9.36 -11.09
N LEU A 40 2.16 8.55 -10.05
CA LEU A 40 0.96 7.93 -9.42
C LEU A 40 -0.04 8.92 -8.78
N ARG A 41 0.32 10.21 -8.64
CA ARG A 41 -0.57 11.28 -8.13
C ARG A 41 -1.83 11.52 -8.95
N HIS A 42 -1.84 11.15 -10.23
CA HIS A 42 -3.07 11.26 -11.05
C HIS A 42 -4.02 10.09 -10.83
N ILE A 43 -3.54 9.00 -10.23
CA ILE A 43 -4.28 7.76 -10.01
C ILE A 43 -4.87 7.77 -8.60
N LEU A 44 -4.06 8.16 -7.62
CA LEU A 44 -4.47 8.27 -6.22
C LEU A 44 -4.75 9.73 -5.87
N SER A 45 -5.82 10.01 -5.13
CA SER A 45 -6.15 11.35 -4.64
C SER A 45 -5.15 11.92 -3.60
N GLY A 46 -4.00 11.28 -3.42
CA GLY A 46 -2.94 11.65 -2.50
C GLY A 46 -1.67 10.82 -2.70
N ASP A 47 -0.62 11.12 -1.93
CA ASP A 47 0.69 10.45 -2.04
C ASP A 47 0.78 9.13 -1.28
N GLN A 48 -0.25 8.78 -0.50
CA GLN A 48 -0.22 7.67 0.43
C GLN A 48 -1.55 6.90 0.48
N LEU A 49 -1.43 5.58 0.57
CA LEU A 49 -2.51 4.67 0.94
C LEU A 49 -2.35 4.30 2.41
N VAL A 50 -3.43 4.40 3.18
CA VAL A 50 -3.46 3.96 4.58
C VAL A 50 -4.43 2.78 4.68
N ILE A 51 -3.90 1.65 5.14
CA ILE A 51 -4.61 0.37 5.20
C ILE A 51 -4.60 -0.09 6.66
N SER A 52 -5.76 -0.34 7.23
CA SER A 52 -5.86 -1.02 8.54
C SER A 52 -5.66 -2.51 8.34
N LEU A 53 -4.80 -3.13 9.16
CA LEU A 53 -4.54 -4.57 9.16
C LEU A 53 -5.49 -5.35 10.07
N LYS A 54 -6.41 -4.68 10.78
CA LYS A 54 -7.31 -5.30 11.76
C LYS A 54 -8.12 -6.47 11.19
N ASP A 55 -8.53 -6.35 9.93
CA ASP A 55 -9.32 -7.36 9.21
C ASP A 55 -8.58 -7.90 7.97
N GLY A 56 -7.25 -7.79 7.92
CA GLY A 56 -6.43 -8.05 6.73
C GLY A 56 -6.28 -6.84 5.82
N LEU A 57 -5.64 -7.01 4.66
CA LEU A 57 -5.39 -5.95 3.67
C LEU A 57 -6.65 -5.57 2.89
N LYS A 58 -7.66 -5.08 3.60
CA LYS A 58 -8.91 -4.63 2.99
C LYS A 58 -8.72 -3.32 2.25
N GLN A 59 -9.49 -3.18 1.18
CA GLN A 59 -9.46 -2.02 0.32
C GLN A 59 -9.91 -0.76 1.05
N PRO A 60 -9.21 0.38 0.91
CA PRO A 60 -9.67 1.65 1.44
C PRO A 60 -11.03 2.01 0.84
N CYS A 61 -11.95 2.49 1.67
CA CYS A 61 -13.38 2.64 1.32
C CYS A 61 -13.66 3.57 0.13
N HIS A 62 -12.70 4.39 -0.30
CA HIS A 62 -12.89 5.36 -1.39
C HIS A 62 -11.63 5.46 -2.27
N LEU A 63 -11.55 4.61 -3.30
CA LEU A 63 -10.61 4.79 -4.40
C LEU A 63 -11.31 5.55 -5.54
N PRO A 64 -10.66 6.57 -6.14
CA PRO A 64 -11.30 7.49 -7.08
C PRO A 64 -11.55 6.89 -8.47
N SER A 65 -10.91 5.78 -8.81
CA SER A 65 -10.97 5.19 -10.16
C SER A 65 -10.72 3.68 -10.13
N GLU A 66 -11.11 2.98 -11.20
CA GLU A 66 -10.75 1.58 -11.45
C GLU A 66 -9.23 1.39 -11.51
N LEU A 67 -8.53 2.38 -12.05
CA LEU A 67 -7.07 2.38 -12.14
C LEU A 67 -6.42 2.42 -10.74
N ALA A 68 -7.00 3.18 -9.81
CA ALA A 68 -6.60 3.18 -8.40
C ALA A 68 -6.92 1.86 -7.69
N HIS A 69 -8.04 1.23 -8.07
CA HIS A 69 -8.43 -0.09 -7.57
C HIS A 69 -7.40 -1.16 -7.97
N ASN A 70 -7.01 -1.20 -9.24
CA ASN A 70 -6.02 -2.15 -9.76
C ASN A 70 -4.65 -1.93 -9.11
N LEU A 71 -4.21 -0.67 -9.01
CA LEU A 71 -2.97 -0.32 -8.32
C LEU A 71 -2.98 -0.80 -6.85
N PHE A 72 -4.10 -0.59 -6.14
CA PHE A 72 -4.27 -1.08 -4.78
C PHE A 72 -4.16 -2.60 -4.70
N GLN A 73 -4.80 -3.34 -5.61
CA GLN A 73 -4.73 -4.81 -5.61
C GLN A 73 -3.30 -5.32 -5.80
N CYS A 74 -2.57 -4.78 -6.77
CA CYS A 74 -1.15 -5.10 -6.97
C CYS A 74 -0.33 -4.81 -5.70
N THR A 75 -0.59 -3.65 -5.09
CA THR A 75 0.09 -3.22 -3.85
C THR A 75 -0.20 -4.14 -2.68
N ALA A 76 -1.47 -4.50 -2.46
CA ALA A 76 -1.89 -5.39 -1.40
C ALA A 76 -1.29 -6.80 -1.57
N GLN A 77 -1.22 -7.30 -2.80
CA GLN A 77 -0.63 -8.60 -3.10
C GLN A 77 0.87 -8.63 -2.75
N VAL A 78 1.65 -7.66 -3.23
CA VAL A 78 3.09 -7.57 -2.92
C VAL A 78 3.30 -7.39 -1.42
N LEU A 79 2.49 -6.55 -0.79
CA LEU A 79 2.58 -6.31 0.65
C LEU A 79 2.28 -7.58 1.45
N ASN A 80 1.27 -8.36 1.08
CA ASN A 80 0.95 -9.62 1.73
C ASN A 80 2.12 -10.60 1.61
N GLN A 81 2.64 -10.80 0.40
CA GLN A 81 3.80 -11.68 0.15
C GLN A 81 5.02 -11.27 0.99
N HIS A 82 5.25 -9.96 1.13
CA HIS A 82 6.38 -9.43 1.87
C HIS A 82 6.19 -9.52 3.40
N LEU A 83 4.94 -9.49 3.88
CA LEU A 83 4.62 -9.72 5.29
C LEU A 83 4.68 -11.22 5.63
N GLU A 84 4.20 -12.10 4.75
CA GLU A 84 4.25 -13.56 4.91
C GLU A 84 5.68 -14.09 4.92
N HIS A 85 6.57 -13.60 4.05
CA HIS A 85 7.99 -14.02 4.03
C HIS A 85 8.81 -13.51 5.22
N ARG A 86 8.28 -12.56 6.01
CA ARG A 86 8.97 -11.98 7.19
C ARG A 86 8.30 -12.35 8.52
N ALA A 87 7.19 -13.08 8.50
CA ALA A 87 6.53 -13.63 9.68
C ALA A 87 7.19 -14.94 10.11
#